data_AF-A0A958Y841-F1
#
_entry.id   AF-A0A958Y841-F1
#
_cell.length_a   1.000
_cell.length_b   1.000
_cell.length_c   1.000
_cell.angle_alpha   90.00
_cell.angle_beta   90.00
_cell.angle_gamma   90.00
#
_symmetry.space_group_name_H-M   'P 1'
#
loop_
_entity.id
_entity.type
_entity.pdbx_description
1 polymer ?
#
loop_
_entity_poly.entity_id
_entity_poly.type
_entity_poly.pdbx_seq_one_letter_code
_entity_poly.pdbx_strand_id
1 'polypeptide(L)'
;MKRLLNIELQKLLLNKTSKVLIIISFILPFFVILLSSFKINFFGLFTIELGEYGIFNFPLIWHITTFFAAFFKIFFAVVVVSMVSNEYSYKTLKQNLIDGLSKKEFILSKFYTIVFFSLISTVLIFFITISIGLYYSSIDEFSIIIKGTEFILAYFVKLLGFFSFCLFLGMLLRKSAFALAFLFIEYILEWFIYWGVYEAFDNSTEKAEMVKNFLPLESMYNLINQPIQRAIMMYSPEKVDFAYDYAVHWYEILIVLAWTGIFIFLSYRLLKNRDL
;
A
#
# COMPACT_ATOMS: atom_id res chain seq x y z
N MET A 1 -4.54 12.34 21.33
CA MET A 1 -4.43 11.23 20.35
C MET A 1 -5.46 10.14 20.59
N LYS A 2 -5.44 9.42 21.73
CA LYS A 2 -6.38 8.32 22.03
C LYS A 2 -7.87 8.69 21.87
N ARG A 3 -8.28 9.86 22.36
CA ARG A 3 -9.65 10.38 22.18
C ARG A 3 -10.09 10.43 20.71
N LEU A 4 -9.25 11.02 19.85
CA LEU A 4 -9.55 11.22 18.42
C LEU A 4 -9.66 9.88 17.68
N LEU A 5 -8.72 8.97 17.96
CA LEU A 5 -8.73 7.63 17.37
C LEU A 5 -9.97 6.84 17.81
N ASN A 6 -10.33 6.88 19.09
CA ASN A 6 -11.50 6.17 19.60
C ASN A 6 -12.81 6.63 18.95
N ILE A 7 -12.98 7.95 18.74
CA ILE A 7 -14.15 8.50 18.06
C ILE A 7 -14.28 7.92 16.65
N GLU A 8 -13.20 7.89 15.88
CA GLU A 8 -13.20 7.34 14.53
C GLU A 8 -13.43 5.83 14.51
N LEU A 9 -12.74 5.08 15.37
CA LEU A 9 -12.90 3.64 15.45
C LEU A 9 -14.33 3.25 15.85
N GLN A 10 -14.95 3.97 16.77
CA GLN A 10 -16.36 3.73 17.12
C GLN A 10 -17.28 3.94 15.92
N LYS A 11 -17.13 5.04 15.17
CA LYS A 11 -17.91 5.30 13.95
C LYS A 11 -17.77 4.16 12.93
N LEU A 12 -16.55 3.69 12.73
CA LEU A 12 -16.24 2.63 11.77
C LEU A 12 -16.76 1.26 12.20
N LEU A 13 -16.63 0.91 13.48
CA LEU A 13 -17.05 -0.39 14.00
C LEU A 13 -18.57 -0.50 14.18
N LEU A 14 -19.27 0.62 14.39
CA LEU A 14 -20.73 0.65 14.47
C LEU A 14 -21.39 0.62 13.09
N ASN A 15 -20.73 1.14 12.05
CA ASN A 15 -21.22 1.04 10.68
C ASN A 15 -21.04 -0.38 10.15
N LYS A 16 -22.15 -1.08 9.86
CA LYS A 16 -22.15 -2.47 9.36
C LYS A 16 -21.24 -2.65 8.13
N THR A 17 -21.33 -1.76 7.15
CA THR A 17 -20.54 -1.85 5.91
C THR A 17 -19.06 -1.66 6.17
N SER A 18 -18.70 -0.63 6.95
CA SER A 18 -17.30 -0.37 7.29
C SER A 18 -16.70 -1.48 8.16
N LYS A 19 -17.46 -2.02 9.12
CA LYS A 19 -17.05 -3.18 9.95
C LYS A 19 -16.73 -4.40 9.08
N VAL A 20 -17.62 -4.76 8.15
CA VAL A 20 -17.41 -5.89 7.24
C VAL A 20 -16.18 -5.67 6.36
N LEU A 21 -16.03 -4.48 5.78
CA LEU A 21 -14.87 -4.17 4.93
C LEU A 21 -13.55 -4.18 5.70
N ILE A 22 -13.53 -3.70 6.95
CA ILE A 22 -12.34 -3.78 7.81
C ILE A 22 -11.96 -5.24 8.08
N ILE A 23 -12.93 -6.08 8.43
CA ILE A 23 -12.71 -7.51 8.67
C ILE A 23 -12.14 -8.18 7.41
N ILE A 24 -12.78 -7.96 6.26
CA ILE A 24 -12.30 -8.49 4.97
C ILE A 24 -10.87 -8.01 4.68
N SER A 25 -10.57 -6.74 4.93
CA SER A 25 -9.24 -6.16 4.67
C SER A 25 -8.12 -6.79 5.51
N PHE A 26 -8.43 -7.26 6.73
CA PHE A 26 -7.46 -7.97 7.58
C PHE A 26 -7.42 -9.49 7.32
N ILE A 27 -8.50 -10.08 6.81
CA ILE A 27 -8.53 -11.52 6.46
C ILE A 27 -7.88 -11.79 5.11
N LEU A 28 -8.09 -10.92 4.11
CA LEU A 28 -7.59 -11.13 2.75
C LEU A 28 -6.08 -11.36 2.66
N PRO A 29 -5.22 -10.68 3.42
CA PRO A 29 -3.79 -10.97 3.45
C PRO A 29 -3.43 -12.43 3.79
N PHE A 30 -4.28 -13.17 4.50
CA PHE A 30 -4.06 -14.60 4.75
C PHE A 30 -4.16 -15.46 3.48
N PHE A 31 -4.81 -14.98 2.41
CA PHE A 31 -4.80 -15.66 1.12
C PHE A 31 -3.40 -15.73 0.51
N VAL A 32 -2.44 -14.93 0.98
CA VAL A 32 -1.01 -15.09 0.61
C VAL A 32 -0.48 -16.46 1.06
N ILE A 33 -1.00 -17.05 2.14
CA ILE A 33 -0.64 -18.42 2.54
C ILE A 33 -1.06 -19.42 1.47
N LEU A 34 -2.21 -19.22 0.82
CA LEU A 34 -2.66 -20.10 -0.26
C LEU A 34 -1.71 -20.04 -1.46
N LEU A 35 -1.02 -18.91 -1.70
CA LEU A 35 0.04 -18.82 -2.71
C LEU A 35 1.16 -19.84 -2.47
N SER A 36 1.47 -20.15 -1.21
CA SER A 36 2.47 -21.17 -0.86
C SER A 36 1.99 -22.60 -1.05
N SER A 37 0.67 -22.83 -1.07
CA SER A 37 0.08 -24.16 -1.20
C SER A 37 -0.34 -24.52 -2.63
N PHE A 38 -0.27 -23.60 -3.60
CA PHE A 38 -0.60 -23.91 -4.99
C PHE A 38 0.45 -24.82 -5.62
N LYS A 39 0.00 -26.01 -6.02
CA LYS A 39 0.73 -26.92 -6.90
C LYS A 39 0.22 -26.71 -8.32
N ILE A 40 1.06 -26.21 -9.22
CA ILE A 40 0.68 -26.04 -10.63
C ILE A 40 1.06 -27.31 -11.37
N ASN A 41 0.06 -28.12 -11.69
CA ASN A 41 0.24 -29.32 -12.51
C ASN A 41 0.22 -28.89 -13.99
N PHE A 42 1.38 -28.80 -14.63
CA PHE A 42 1.46 -28.54 -16.06
C PHE A 42 1.14 -29.83 -16.83
N PHE A 43 -0.12 -29.97 -17.26
CA PHE A 43 -0.58 -31.01 -18.20
C PHE A 43 -0.09 -32.44 -17.88
N GLY A 44 0.03 -32.80 -16.59
CA GLY A 44 0.43 -34.15 -16.16
C GLY A 44 1.90 -34.53 -16.42
N LEU A 45 2.76 -33.60 -16.85
CA LEU A 45 4.18 -33.87 -17.13
C LEU A 45 5.08 -33.57 -15.92
N PHE A 46 4.86 -32.46 -15.22
CA PHE A 46 5.55 -32.12 -13.97
C PHE A 46 4.65 -31.27 -13.06
N THR A 47 4.77 -31.46 -11.75
CA THR A 47 4.11 -30.65 -10.71
C THR A 47 5.08 -29.59 -10.22
N ILE A 48 4.83 -28.31 -10.53
CA ILE A 48 5.62 -27.21 -9.97
C ILE A 48 5.00 -26.89 -8.61
N GLU A 49 5.65 -27.40 -7.55
CA GLU A 49 5.36 -27.01 -6.18
C GLU A 49 6.11 -25.71 -5.89
N LEU A 50 5.42 -24.56 -5.96
CA LEU A 50 6.04 -23.24 -5.71
C LEU A 50 6.76 -23.18 -4.34
N GLY A 51 6.33 -24.01 -3.39
CA GLY A 51 6.98 -24.28 -2.10
C GLY A 51 8.38 -24.88 -2.21
N GLU A 52 8.58 -25.88 -3.07
CA GLU A 52 9.84 -26.62 -3.22
C GLU A 52 10.85 -25.91 -4.14
N TYR A 53 10.37 -25.02 -5.02
CA TYR A 53 11.22 -24.16 -5.85
C TYR A 53 11.81 -22.97 -5.08
N GLY A 54 11.85 -23.01 -3.74
CA GLY A 54 12.54 -22.05 -2.89
C GLY A 54 12.02 -20.61 -2.92
N ILE A 55 10.86 -20.37 -3.54
CA ILE A 55 10.25 -19.03 -3.67
C ILE A 55 9.95 -18.44 -2.28
N PHE A 56 9.71 -19.30 -1.28
CA PHE A 56 9.45 -18.91 0.10
C PHE A 56 10.69 -18.96 1.01
N ASN A 57 11.90 -19.07 0.44
CA ASN A 57 13.12 -18.99 1.23
C ASN A 57 13.39 -17.56 1.75
N PHE A 58 14.00 -17.47 2.93
CA PHE A 58 14.61 -16.21 3.36
C PHE A 58 15.82 -15.88 2.48
N PRO A 59 16.05 -14.62 2.09
CA PRO A 59 15.29 -13.40 2.43
C PRO A 59 14.19 -13.03 1.41
N LEU A 60 13.99 -13.84 0.36
CA LEU A 60 13.08 -13.55 -0.76
C LEU A 60 11.61 -13.46 -0.32
N ILE A 61 11.22 -14.29 0.65
CA ILE A 61 9.84 -14.34 1.13
C ILE A 61 9.32 -12.98 1.62
N TRP A 62 10.17 -12.18 2.27
CA TRP A 62 9.81 -10.83 2.73
C TRP A 62 9.31 -9.93 1.60
N HIS A 63 9.94 -10.04 0.43
CA HIS A 63 9.60 -9.25 -0.74
C HIS A 63 8.32 -9.77 -1.40
N ILE A 64 8.19 -11.09 -1.53
CA ILE A 64 7.04 -11.72 -2.16
C ILE A 64 5.76 -11.48 -1.37
N THR A 65 5.77 -11.77 -0.07
CA THR A 65 4.56 -11.66 0.76
C THR A 65 4.09 -10.21 0.85
N THR A 66 5.01 -9.26 1.05
CA THR A 66 4.67 -7.83 1.12
C THR A 66 4.18 -7.28 -0.22
N PHE A 67 4.76 -7.71 -1.34
CA PHE A 67 4.29 -7.36 -2.69
C PHE A 67 2.86 -7.84 -2.94
N PHE A 68 2.58 -9.13 -2.72
CA PHE A 68 1.24 -9.67 -2.92
C PHE A 68 0.22 -9.11 -1.92
N ALA A 69 0.62 -8.95 -0.66
CA ALA A 69 -0.22 -8.32 0.36
C ALA A 69 -0.62 -6.89 0.00
N ALA A 70 0.26 -6.16 -0.70
CA ALA A 70 0.01 -4.78 -1.09
C ALA A 70 -1.08 -4.64 -2.16
N PHE A 71 -1.54 -5.71 -2.81
CA PHE A 71 -2.73 -5.65 -3.68
C PHE A 71 -4.03 -5.54 -2.88
N PHE A 72 -4.10 -6.18 -1.71
CA PHE A 72 -5.29 -6.14 -0.85
C PHE A 72 -5.54 -4.77 -0.20
N LYS A 73 -4.61 -3.82 -0.34
CA LYS A 73 -4.78 -2.44 0.15
C LYS A 73 -5.99 -1.73 -0.44
N ILE A 74 -6.49 -2.15 -1.61
CA ILE A 74 -7.67 -1.55 -2.24
C ILE A 74 -8.91 -1.64 -1.34
N PHE A 75 -9.07 -2.72 -0.56
CA PHE A 75 -10.20 -2.88 0.36
C PHE A 75 -10.13 -1.88 1.52
N PHE A 76 -8.94 -1.67 2.08
CA PHE A 76 -8.70 -0.59 3.04
C PHE A 76 -8.95 0.80 2.44
N ALA A 77 -8.61 1.00 1.15
CA ALA A 77 -8.89 2.24 0.45
C ALA A 77 -10.38 2.60 0.50
N VAL A 78 -11.25 1.61 0.26
CA VAL A 78 -12.71 1.80 0.35
C VAL A 78 -13.13 2.26 1.75
N VAL A 79 -12.56 1.68 2.80
CA VAL A 79 -12.82 2.09 4.19
C VAL A 79 -12.39 3.55 4.42
N VAL A 80 -11.15 3.90 4.04
CA VAL A 80 -10.56 5.24 4.19
C VAL A 80 -11.34 6.31 3.42
N VAL A 81 -11.76 5.99 2.20
CA VAL A 81 -12.54 6.92 1.39
C VAL A 81 -13.97 7.05 1.95
N SER A 82 -14.57 5.95 2.40
CA SER A 82 -15.92 5.98 2.97
C SER A 82 -15.97 6.74 4.30
N MET A 83 -14.94 6.66 5.16
CA MET A 83 -14.91 7.41 6.42
C MET A 83 -14.94 8.93 6.22
N VAL A 84 -14.39 9.42 5.10
CA VAL A 84 -14.45 10.84 4.74
C VAL A 84 -15.76 11.18 4.03
N SER A 85 -16.14 10.38 3.04
CA SER A 85 -17.32 10.66 2.20
C SER A 85 -18.64 10.58 2.99
N ASN A 86 -18.71 9.70 3.98
CA ASN A 86 -19.85 9.59 4.88
C ASN A 86 -20.01 10.86 5.72
N GLU A 87 -18.91 11.48 6.15
CA GLU A 87 -18.95 12.72 6.94
C GLU A 87 -19.52 13.91 6.16
N TYR A 88 -19.26 13.96 4.85
CA TYR A 88 -19.87 14.94 3.95
C TYR A 88 -21.33 14.60 3.63
N SER A 89 -21.62 13.33 3.33
CA SER A 89 -22.97 12.91 2.91
C SER A 89 -23.99 13.03 4.04
N TYR A 90 -23.60 12.71 5.28
CA TYR A 90 -24.45 12.82 6.46
C TYR A 90 -24.32 14.15 7.19
N LYS A 91 -23.52 15.11 6.67
CA LYS A 91 -23.25 16.42 7.28
C LYS A 91 -22.69 16.36 8.71
N THR A 92 -22.20 15.20 9.16
CA THR A 92 -21.63 15.01 10.49
C THR A 92 -20.31 15.77 10.67
N LEU A 93 -19.65 16.15 9.57
CA LEU A 93 -18.48 17.02 9.62
C LEU A 93 -18.81 18.37 10.29
N LYS A 94 -19.95 19.00 9.96
CA LYS A 94 -20.38 20.24 10.62
C LYS A 94 -20.70 20.01 12.08
N GLN A 95 -21.38 18.90 12.39
CA GLN A 95 -21.73 18.52 13.75
C GLN A 95 -20.48 18.34 14.63
N ASN A 96 -19.47 17.61 14.14
CA ASN A 96 -18.21 17.43 14.89
C ASN A 96 -17.54 18.79 15.19
N LEU A 97 -17.62 19.77 14.28
CA LEU A 97 -17.08 21.11 14.52
C LEU A 97 -17.89 21.89 15.57
N ILE A 98 -19.23 21.77 15.54
CA ILE A 98 -20.13 22.36 16.55
C ILE A 98 -19.86 21.73 17.93
N ASP A 99 -19.59 20.42 17.97
CA ASP A 99 -19.25 19.65 19.17
C ASP A 99 -17.84 19.99 19.71
N GLY A 100 -17.15 20.98 19.13
CA GLY A 100 -15.89 21.53 19.62
C GLY A 100 -14.63 20.92 19.02
N LEU A 101 -14.75 20.04 18.00
CA LEU A 101 -13.61 19.48 17.30
C LEU A 101 -13.03 20.51 16.32
N SER A 102 -11.73 20.79 16.39
CA SER A 102 -11.12 21.71 15.41
C SER A 102 -10.96 21.04 14.03
N LYS A 103 -10.93 21.85 12.94
CA LYS A 103 -10.62 21.35 11.59
C LYS A 103 -9.28 20.58 11.54
N LYS A 104 -8.31 20.98 12.36
CA LYS A 104 -7.00 20.28 12.50
C LYS A 104 -7.17 18.92 13.17
N GLU A 105 -7.90 18.86 14.29
CA GLU A 105 -8.18 17.61 14.99
C GLU A 105 -8.98 16.63 14.13
N PHE A 106 -9.85 17.13 13.25
CA PHE A 106 -10.60 16.30 12.31
C PHE A 106 -9.67 15.58 11.32
N ILE A 107 -8.74 16.29 10.69
CA ILE A 107 -7.78 15.64 9.78
C ILE A 107 -6.84 14.71 10.54
N LEU A 108 -6.40 15.12 11.73
CA LEU A 108 -5.55 14.27 12.57
C LEU A 108 -6.26 13.01 13.03
N SER A 109 -7.56 13.03 13.34
CA SER A 109 -8.31 11.82 13.71
C SER A 109 -8.30 10.80 12.58
N LYS A 110 -8.55 11.25 11.34
CA LYS A 110 -8.50 10.41 10.14
C LYS A 110 -7.09 9.87 9.88
N PHE A 111 -6.07 10.72 10.02
CA PHE A 111 -4.68 10.30 9.83
C PHE A 111 -4.22 9.28 10.88
N TYR A 112 -4.59 9.46 12.16
CA TYR A 112 -4.27 8.48 13.20
C TYR A 112 -4.95 7.12 12.95
N THR A 113 -6.18 7.11 12.42
CA THR A 113 -6.85 5.88 12.01
C THR A 113 -6.11 5.18 10.87
N ILE A 114 -5.61 5.94 9.89
CA ILE A 114 -4.77 5.42 8.80
C ILE A 114 -3.50 4.78 9.36
N VAL A 115 -2.76 5.50 10.23
CA VAL A 115 -1.55 4.98 10.87
C VAL A 115 -1.83 3.70 11.65
N PHE A 116 -2.94 3.66 12.39
CA PHE A 116 -3.36 2.49 13.16
C PHE A 116 -3.65 1.28 12.27
N PHE A 117 -4.44 1.44 11.20
CA PHE A 117 -4.73 0.34 10.27
C PHE A 117 -3.48 -0.14 9.52
N SER A 118 -2.63 0.78 9.05
CA SER A 118 -1.36 0.43 8.40
C SER A 118 -0.44 -0.34 9.34
N LEU A 119 -0.36 0.05 10.62
CA LEU A 119 0.48 -0.63 11.61
C LEU A 119 -0.03 -2.05 11.89
N ILE A 120 -1.33 -2.22 12.12
CA ILE A 120 -1.91 -3.56 12.34
C ILE A 120 -1.70 -4.45 11.11
N SER A 121 -1.93 -3.92 9.90
CA SER A 121 -1.73 -4.67 8.66
C SER A 121 -0.27 -5.10 8.49
N THR A 122 0.68 -4.23 8.87
CA THR A 122 2.12 -4.53 8.82
C THR A 122 2.51 -5.61 9.82
N VAL A 123 2.01 -5.53 11.06
CA VAL A 123 2.24 -6.54 12.10
C VAL A 123 1.66 -7.89 11.67
N LEU A 124 0.47 -7.89 11.07
CA LEU A 124 -0.17 -9.09 10.55
C LEU A 124 0.68 -9.73 9.44
N ILE A 125 1.15 -8.93 8.46
CA ILE A 125 2.03 -9.44 7.40
C ILE A 125 3.36 -9.95 7.93
N PHE A 126 3.92 -9.31 8.95
CA PHE A 126 5.13 -9.79 9.62
C PHE A 126 4.94 -11.21 10.17
N PHE A 127 3.87 -11.46 10.93
CA PHE A 127 3.59 -12.79 11.47
C PHE A 127 3.29 -13.82 10.39
N ILE A 128 2.51 -13.47 9.36
CA ILE A 128 2.22 -14.38 8.24
C ILE A 128 3.52 -14.76 7.53
N THR A 129 4.37 -13.78 7.24
CA THR A 129 5.62 -14.01 6.51
C THR A 129 6.59 -14.88 7.30
N ILE A 130 6.76 -14.63 8.60
CA ILE A 130 7.57 -15.49 9.46
C ILE A 130 7.01 -16.92 9.50
N SER A 131 5.70 -17.07 9.64
CA SER A 131 5.06 -18.39 9.72
C SER A 131 5.27 -19.21 8.45
N ILE A 132 5.10 -18.59 7.28
CA ILE A 132 5.35 -19.25 5.99
C ILE A 132 6.85 -19.53 5.81
N GLY A 133 7.72 -18.56 6.13
CA GLY A 133 9.15 -18.68 5.94
C GLY A 133 9.76 -19.78 6.79
N LEU A 134 9.38 -19.89 8.08
CA LEU A 134 9.86 -20.96 8.95
C LEU A 134 9.30 -22.35 8.60
N TYR A 135 8.16 -22.43 7.89
CA TYR A 135 7.58 -23.70 7.48
C TYR A 135 8.20 -24.24 6.19
N TYR A 136 8.47 -23.37 5.22
CA TYR A 136 8.94 -23.77 3.88
C TYR A 136 10.43 -23.53 3.65
N SER A 137 11.08 -22.63 4.38
CA SER A 137 12.47 -22.33 4.12
C SER A 137 13.37 -23.43 4.64
N SER A 138 14.32 -23.85 3.81
CA SER A 138 15.41 -24.74 4.22
C SER A 138 16.55 -24.01 4.92
N ILE A 139 16.50 -22.68 4.98
CA ILE A 139 17.54 -21.79 5.50
C ILE A 139 17.01 -21.08 6.75
N ASP A 140 17.33 -21.62 7.92
CA ASP A 140 16.86 -21.11 9.21
C ASP A 140 17.89 -20.23 9.94
N GLU A 141 18.90 -19.75 9.23
CA GLU A 141 19.89 -18.85 9.83
C GLU A 141 19.28 -17.49 10.16
N PHE A 142 19.34 -17.11 11.44
CA PHE A 142 18.84 -15.81 11.93
C PHE A 142 19.42 -14.61 11.16
N SER A 143 20.68 -14.70 10.72
CA SER A 143 21.35 -13.66 9.93
C SER A 143 20.70 -13.44 8.56
N ILE A 144 20.13 -14.50 7.97
CA ILE A 144 19.46 -14.48 6.66
C ILE A 144 17.99 -14.12 6.83
N ILE A 145 17.36 -14.53 7.93
CA ILE A 145 15.98 -14.15 8.28
C ILE A 145 15.84 -12.63 8.43
N ILE A 146 16.80 -11.95 9.06
CA ILE A 146 16.74 -10.49 9.23
C ILE A 146 16.96 -9.74 7.90
N LYS A 147 17.73 -10.32 6.97
CA LYS A 147 17.94 -9.71 5.65
C LYS A 147 16.59 -9.63 4.93
N GLY A 148 16.25 -8.44 4.43
CA GLY A 148 14.95 -8.20 3.77
C GLY A 148 13.82 -7.76 4.70
N THR A 149 14.04 -7.60 6.02
CA THR A 149 13.03 -6.99 6.90
C THR A 149 12.69 -5.53 6.55
N GLU A 150 13.55 -4.86 5.76
CA GLU A 150 13.27 -3.55 5.16
C GLU A 150 11.98 -3.51 4.33
N PHE A 151 11.57 -4.62 3.71
CA PHE A 151 10.30 -4.71 2.97
C PHE A 151 9.08 -4.55 3.88
N ILE A 152 9.19 -4.87 5.18
CA ILE A 152 8.12 -4.65 6.16
C ILE A 152 7.93 -3.15 6.41
N LEU A 153 9.05 -2.43 6.58
CA LEU A 153 9.02 -0.97 6.74
C LEU A 153 8.50 -0.30 5.46
N ALA A 154 8.98 -0.74 4.30
CA ALA A 154 8.52 -0.27 3.00
C ALA A 154 7.02 -0.50 2.83
N TYR A 155 6.51 -1.66 3.25
CA TYR A 155 5.08 -1.98 3.23
C TYR A 155 4.27 -1.02 4.09
N PHE A 156 4.71 -0.74 5.31
CA PHE A 156 4.06 0.22 6.19
C PHE A 156 3.99 1.62 5.56
N VAL A 157 5.11 2.12 5.02
CA VAL A 157 5.18 3.43 4.38
C VAL A 157 4.32 3.48 3.11
N LYS A 158 4.31 2.41 2.31
CA LYS A 158 3.46 2.25 1.12
C LYS A 158 1.97 2.36 1.48
N LEU A 159 1.53 1.72 2.56
CA LEU A 159 0.16 1.84 3.05
C LEU A 159 -0.15 3.26 3.55
N LEU A 160 0.75 3.88 4.32
CA LEU A 160 0.59 5.25 4.81
C LEU A 160 0.42 6.26 3.66
N GLY A 161 1.28 6.20 2.65
CA GLY A 161 1.21 7.08 1.49
C GLY A 161 -0.09 6.89 0.72
N PHE A 162 -0.42 5.64 0.40
CA PHE A 162 -1.60 5.31 -0.38
C PHE A 162 -2.91 5.69 0.32
N PHE A 163 -3.04 5.41 1.61
CA PHE A 163 -4.24 5.80 2.36
C PHE A 163 -4.32 7.31 2.60
N SER A 164 -3.19 8.00 2.76
CA SER A 164 -3.19 9.47 2.84
C SER A 164 -3.63 10.10 1.51
N PHE A 165 -3.23 9.52 0.38
CA PHE A 165 -3.73 9.92 -0.93
C PHE A 165 -5.24 9.67 -1.05
N CYS A 166 -5.73 8.50 -0.62
CA CYS A 166 -7.16 8.18 -0.60
C CYS A 166 -7.97 9.16 0.28
N LEU A 167 -7.43 9.55 1.43
CA LEU A 167 -8.04 10.56 2.30
C LEU A 167 -8.16 11.90 1.56
N PHE A 168 -7.09 12.34 0.90
CA PHE A 168 -7.10 13.56 0.10
C PHE A 168 -8.15 13.52 -1.01
N LEU A 169 -8.22 12.43 -1.78
CA LEU A 169 -9.23 12.27 -2.84
C LEU A 169 -10.66 12.22 -2.27
N GLY A 170 -10.86 11.52 -1.15
CA GLY A 170 -12.13 11.49 -0.45
C GLY A 170 -12.59 12.88 0.01
N MET A 171 -11.63 13.69 0.48
CA MET A 171 -11.88 15.09 0.82
C MET A 171 -12.18 15.92 -0.41
N LEU A 172 -11.42 15.77 -1.50
CA LEU A 172 -11.58 16.52 -2.73
C LEU A 172 -12.95 16.28 -3.36
N LEU A 173 -13.32 15.02 -3.57
CA LEU A 173 -14.47 14.60 -4.38
C LEU A 173 -15.77 14.41 -3.58
N ARG A 174 -15.69 14.33 -2.23
CA ARG A 174 -16.82 14.21 -1.28
C ARG A 174 -17.72 12.97 -1.44
N LYS A 175 -17.51 12.15 -2.48
CA LYS A 175 -18.22 10.92 -2.78
C LYS A 175 -17.23 9.78 -2.94
N SER A 176 -17.55 8.64 -2.32
CA SER A 176 -16.62 7.54 -2.19
C SER A 176 -16.30 6.85 -3.52
N ALA A 177 -17.33 6.59 -4.34
CA ALA A 177 -17.16 5.99 -5.65
C ALA A 177 -16.28 6.84 -6.57
N PHE A 178 -16.48 8.16 -6.59
CA PHE A 178 -15.67 9.06 -7.41
C PHE A 178 -14.22 9.12 -6.95
N ALA A 179 -13.97 9.14 -5.63
CA ALA A 179 -12.59 9.10 -5.13
C ALA A 179 -11.84 7.82 -5.48
N LEU A 180 -12.53 6.67 -5.47
CA LEU A 180 -11.93 5.41 -5.93
C LEU A 180 -11.72 5.38 -7.45
N ALA A 181 -12.69 5.87 -8.24
CA ALA A 181 -12.53 5.98 -9.69
C ALA A 181 -11.37 6.91 -10.06
N PHE A 182 -11.16 7.98 -9.29
CA PHE A 182 -10.06 8.91 -9.51
C PHE A 182 -8.68 8.27 -9.28
N LEU A 183 -8.54 7.25 -8.43
CA LEU A 183 -7.28 6.50 -8.33
C LEU A 183 -6.89 5.85 -9.66
N PHE A 184 -7.87 5.35 -10.41
CA PHE A 184 -7.64 4.75 -11.72
C PHE A 184 -7.33 5.82 -12.78
N ILE A 185 -7.99 6.97 -12.71
CA ILE A 185 -7.68 8.12 -13.57
C ILE A 185 -6.26 8.60 -13.30
N GLU A 186 -5.85 8.70 -12.04
CA GLU A 186 -4.49 9.11 -11.69
C GLU A 186 -3.45 8.11 -12.19
N TYR A 187 -3.71 6.81 -12.07
CA TYR A 187 -2.83 5.78 -12.64
C TYR A 187 -2.63 5.97 -14.16
N ILE A 188 -3.71 6.25 -14.89
CA ILE A 188 -3.64 6.53 -16.33
C ILE A 188 -2.88 7.84 -16.59
N LEU A 189 -3.11 8.87 -15.78
CA LEU A 189 -2.47 10.18 -15.89
C LEU A 189 -0.95 10.07 -15.72
N GLU A 190 -0.46 9.26 -14.78
CA GLU A 190 0.98 9.02 -14.61
C GLU A 190 1.62 8.38 -15.86
N TRP A 191 0.90 7.48 -16.54
CA TRP A 191 1.34 6.92 -17.81
C TRP A 191 1.35 7.93 -18.96
N PHE A 192 0.37 8.84 -19.00
CA PHE A 192 0.39 9.94 -19.97
C PHE A 192 1.54 10.92 -19.71
N ILE A 193 1.86 11.22 -18.45
CA ILE A 193 3.03 12.04 -18.10
C ILE A 193 4.31 11.35 -18.57
N TYR A 194 4.46 10.05 -18.30
CA TYR A 194 5.60 9.27 -18.77
C TYR A 194 5.77 9.39 -20.29
N TRP A 195 4.69 9.18 -21.04
CA TRP A 195 4.72 9.26 -22.50
C TRP A 195 5.02 10.68 -23.01
N GLY A 196 4.44 11.70 -22.40
CA GLY A 196 4.72 13.10 -22.77
C GLY A 196 6.17 13.51 -22.51
N VAL A 197 6.79 13.03 -21.43
CA VAL A 197 8.23 13.26 -21.16
C VAL A 197 9.09 12.47 -22.14
N TYR A 198 8.74 11.22 -22.42
CA TYR A 198 9.45 10.39 -23.39
C TYR A 198 9.52 11.07 -24.77
N GLU A 199 8.41 11.60 -25.27
CA GLU A 199 8.40 12.34 -26.55
C GLU A 199 9.14 13.68 -26.47
N ALA A 200 9.01 14.42 -25.36
CA ALA A 200 9.64 15.73 -25.20
C ALA A 200 11.18 15.68 -25.09
N PHE A 201 11.74 14.53 -24.73
CA PHE A 201 13.19 14.34 -24.56
C PHE A 201 13.74 13.26 -25.50
N ASP A 202 13.44 13.35 -26.80
CA ASP A 202 14.02 12.52 -27.86
C ASP A 202 13.96 11.01 -27.59
N ASN A 203 12.80 10.51 -27.15
CA ASN A 203 12.58 9.09 -26.85
C ASN A 203 13.51 8.54 -25.74
N SER A 204 13.95 9.39 -24.81
CA SER A 204 14.76 8.94 -23.68
C SER A 204 13.91 8.30 -22.58
N THR A 205 14.02 6.98 -22.45
CA THR A 205 13.36 6.21 -21.39
C THR A 205 13.85 6.62 -20.01
N GLU A 206 15.16 6.86 -19.86
CA GLU A 206 15.77 7.23 -18.57
C GLU A 206 15.14 8.49 -17.97
N LYS A 207 14.95 9.55 -18.76
CA LYS A 207 14.35 10.81 -18.25
C LYS A 207 12.88 10.64 -17.95
N ALA A 208 12.16 9.88 -18.77
CA ALA A 208 10.75 9.57 -18.55
C ALA A 208 10.56 8.78 -17.25
N GLU A 209 11.38 7.77 -16.99
CA GLU A 209 11.40 7.00 -15.74
C GLU A 209 11.76 7.88 -14.55
N MET A 210 12.80 8.74 -14.67
CA MET A 210 13.18 9.67 -13.61
C MET A 210 12.00 10.53 -13.17
N VAL A 211 11.25 11.12 -14.10
CA VAL A 211 10.06 11.94 -13.75
C VAL A 211 8.96 11.07 -13.15
N LYS A 212 8.67 9.92 -13.77
CA LYS A 212 7.61 9.02 -13.31
C LYS A 212 7.87 8.53 -11.88
N ASN A 213 9.12 8.25 -11.52
CA ASN A 213 9.53 7.79 -10.19
C ASN A 213 9.18 8.76 -9.05
N PHE A 214 8.96 10.05 -9.34
CA PHE A 214 8.50 11.03 -8.36
C PHE A 214 6.98 11.16 -8.29
N LEU A 215 6.22 10.55 -9.19
CA LEU A 215 4.75 10.59 -9.19
C LEU A 215 4.18 9.77 -8.02
N PRO A 216 3.00 10.13 -7.50
CA PRO A 216 2.53 9.60 -6.23
C PRO A 216 2.26 8.09 -6.24
N LEU A 217 1.66 7.52 -7.28
CA LEU A 217 1.40 6.07 -7.35
C LEU A 217 2.68 5.31 -7.71
N GLU A 218 3.47 5.80 -8.67
CA GLU A 218 4.74 5.16 -9.04
C GLU A 218 5.73 5.13 -7.87
N SER A 219 5.91 6.24 -7.14
CA SER A 219 6.81 6.26 -5.97
C SER A 219 6.38 5.26 -4.89
N MET A 220 5.07 5.07 -4.70
CA MET A 220 4.54 4.02 -3.81
C MET A 220 4.75 2.62 -4.38
N TYR A 221 4.69 2.45 -5.72
CA TYR A 221 5.01 1.19 -6.38
C TYR A 221 6.47 0.82 -6.13
N ASN A 222 7.39 1.77 -6.37
CA ASN A 222 8.84 1.61 -6.28
C ASN A 222 9.34 1.08 -4.93
N LEU A 223 8.68 1.46 -3.82
CA LEU A 223 8.99 0.92 -2.49
C LEU A 223 9.00 -0.62 -2.40
N ILE A 224 8.15 -1.28 -3.19
CA ILE A 224 8.11 -2.74 -3.27
C ILE A 224 7.83 -3.10 -4.73
N ASN A 225 8.92 -3.22 -5.47
CA ASN A 225 8.95 -3.62 -6.86
C ASN A 225 8.53 -5.07 -7.07
N GLN A 226 8.32 -5.48 -8.32
CA GLN A 226 7.95 -6.85 -8.65
C GLN A 226 9.06 -7.86 -8.24
N PRO A 227 8.72 -8.92 -7.49
CA PRO A 227 9.71 -9.87 -6.99
C PRO A 227 10.07 -10.97 -8.00
N ILE A 228 9.35 -11.09 -9.12
CA ILE A 228 9.52 -12.18 -10.11
C ILE A 228 10.93 -12.13 -10.72
N GLN A 229 11.40 -10.93 -11.09
CA GLN A 229 12.75 -10.77 -11.65
C GLN A 229 13.84 -11.16 -10.65
N ARG A 230 13.67 -10.80 -9.38
CA ARG A 230 14.56 -11.22 -8.29
C ARG A 230 14.56 -12.74 -8.10
N ALA A 231 13.39 -13.39 -8.17
CA ALA A 231 13.29 -14.84 -8.11
C ALA A 231 14.03 -15.50 -9.29
N ILE A 232 13.83 -15.00 -10.52
CA ILE A 232 14.51 -15.53 -11.72
C ILE A 232 16.04 -15.42 -11.60
N MET A 233 16.57 -14.30 -11.10
CA MET A 233 18.01 -14.12 -10.89
C MET A 233 18.61 -15.13 -9.92
N MET A 234 17.86 -15.48 -8.87
CA MET A 234 18.32 -16.46 -7.88
C MET A 234 18.42 -17.88 -8.45
N TYR A 235 17.52 -18.25 -9.38
CA TYR A 235 17.48 -19.60 -9.96
C TYR A 235 18.17 -19.74 -11.31
N SER A 236 18.39 -18.66 -12.04
CA SER A 236 18.99 -18.68 -13.38
C SER A 236 19.89 -17.45 -13.61
N PRO A 237 21.03 -17.36 -12.88
CA PRO A 237 21.93 -16.22 -12.96
C PRO A 237 22.52 -16.01 -14.36
N GLU A 238 22.63 -17.06 -15.18
CA GLU A 238 23.17 -17.01 -16.54
C GLU A 238 22.19 -16.41 -17.58
N LYS A 239 20.91 -16.24 -17.23
CA LYS A 239 19.86 -15.74 -18.15
C LYS A 239 19.54 -14.26 -18.00
N VAL A 240 20.32 -13.53 -17.19
CA VAL A 240 19.98 -12.17 -16.80
C VAL A 240 21.14 -11.22 -17.13
N ASP A 241 21.05 -10.57 -18.30
CA ASP A 241 21.95 -9.48 -18.72
C ASP A 241 21.67 -8.13 -18.01
N PHE A 242 20.68 -8.08 -17.12
CA PHE A 242 20.25 -6.85 -16.45
C PHE A 242 20.40 -6.96 -14.92
N ALA A 243 21.24 -6.13 -14.33
CA ALA A 243 21.25 -5.93 -12.88
C ALA A 243 19.92 -5.26 -12.46
N TYR A 244 18.97 -6.04 -11.96
CA TYR A 244 17.71 -5.49 -11.45
C TYR A 244 17.88 -5.08 -10.00
N ASP A 245 17.68 -3.80 -9.74
CA ASP A 245 17.72 -3.27 -8.38
C ASP A 245 16.37 -3.53 -7.68
N TYR A 246 16.41 -4.41 -6.68
CA TYR A 246 15.27 -4.76 -5.85
C TYR A 246 15.41 -4.22 -4.43
N ALA A 247 16.48 -3.47 -4.13
CA ALA A 247 16.70 -2.92 -2.80
C ALA A 247 15.68 -1.82 -2.51
N VAL A 248 15.27 -1.71 -1.24
CA VAL A 248 14.45 -0.58 -0.80
C VAL A 248 15.38 0.60 -0.56
N HIS A 249 15.33 1.60 -1.43
CA HIS A 249 16.18 2.76 -1.28
C HIS A 249 15.61 3.77 -0.28
N TRP A 250 16.49 4.36 0.53
CA TRP A 250 16.09 5.35 1.54
C TRP A 250 15.41 6.59 0.92
N TYR A 251 15.80 6.98 -0.30
CA TYR A 251 15.21 8.11 -0.99
C TYR A 251 13.77 7.84 -1.44
N GLU A 252 13.43 6.59 -1.80
CA GLU A 252 12.06 6.20 -2.17
C GLU A 252 11.11 6.33 -0.97
N ILE A 253 11.59 5.90 0.21
CA ILE A 253 10.89 6.09 1.48
C ILE A 253 10.62 7.58 1.73
N LEU A 254 11.63 8.44 1.54
CA LEU A 254 11.48 9.88 1.73
C LEU A 254 10.50 10.50 0.73
N ILE A 255 10.51 10.10 -0.55
CA ILE A 255 9.57 10.59 -1.56
C ILE A 255 8.13 10.26 -1.14
N VAL A 256 7.86 9.03 -0.71
CA VAL A 256 6.51 8.63 -0.27
C VAL A 256 6.09 9.34 1.02
N LEU A 257 7.01 9.57 1.96
CA LEU A 257 6.73 10.37 3.15
C LEU A 257 6.47 11.85 2.81
N ALA A 258 7.17 12.41 1.83
CA ALA A 258 6.92 13.76 1.34
C ALA A 258 5.52 13.87 0.73
N TRP A 259 5.12 12.93 -0.13
CA TRP A 259 3.76 12.84 -0.66
C TRP A 259 2.71 12.67 0.44
N THR A 260 2.99 11.83 1.44
CA THR A 260 2.12 11.67 2.61
C THR A 260 1.88 13.02 3.30
N GLY A 261 2.95 13.77 3.56
CA GLY A 261 2.87 15.12 4.13
C GLY A 261 2.08 16.09 3.26
N ILE A 262 2.31 16.08 1.95
CA ILE A 262 1.60 16.91 0.97
C ILE A 262 0.10 16.59 0.99
N PHE A 263 -0.31 15.31 0.93
CA PHE A 263 -1.72 14.93 0.91
C PHE A 263 -2.46 15.32 2.19
N ILE A 264 -1.82 15.16 3.35
CA ILE A 264 -2.40 15.59 4.63
C ILE A 264 -2.52 17.12 4.69
N PHE A 265 -1.48 17.84 4.25
CA PHE A 265 -1.51 19.30 4.19
C PHE A 265 -2.60 19.82 3.24
N LEU A 266 -2.69 19.27 2.02
CA LEU A 266 -3.70 19.64 1.05
C LEU A 266 -5.10 19.33 1.56
N SER A 267 -5.30 18.20 2.23
CA SER A 267 -6.56 17.84 2.88
C SER A 267 -6.98 18.86 3.94
N TYR A 268 -6.02 19.31 4.77
CA TYR A 268 -6.26 20.34 5.76
C TYR A 268 -6.58 21.72 5.13
N ARG A 269 -5.79 22.16 4.15
CA ARG A 269 -6.01 23.42 3.44
C ARG A 269 -7.36 23.45 2.75
N LEU A 270 -7.74 22.35 2.12
CA LEU A 270 -9.02 22.18 1.45
C LEU A 270 -10.19 22.21 2.44
N LEU A 271 -10.04 21.64 3.65
CA LEU A 271 -11.03 21.77 4.72
C LEU A 271 -11.13 23.20 5.27
N LYS A 272 -10.00 23.93 5.34
CA LYS A 272 -9.96 25.31 5.81
C LYS A 272 -10.72 26.25 4.87
N ASN A 273 -10.49 26.09 3.57
CA ASN A 273 -11.07 26.94 2.51
C ASN A 273 -12.54 26.64 2.20
N ARG A 274 -13.09 25.54 2.72
CA ARG A 274 -14.50 25.21 2.53
C ARG A 274 -15.34 25.86 3.60
N ASP A 275 -16.36 26.59 3.15
CA ASP A 275 -17.50 26.95 3.97
C ASP A 275 -18.28 25.67 4.25
N LEU A 276 -18.33 25.32 5.53
CA LEU A 276 -18.99 24.13 6.05
C LEU A 276 -20.35 24.54 6.56
#